data_AF-A0A955Z4W4-F1
#
_entry.id   AF-A0A955Z4W4-F1
#
_cell.length_a   1.000
_cell.length_b   1.000
_cell.length_c   1.000
_cell.angle_alpha   90.00
_cell.angle_beta   90.00
_cell.angle_gamma   90.00
#
_symmetry.space_group_name_H-M   'P 1'
#
loop_
_entity.id
_entity.type
_entity.pdbx_description
1 polymer ?
#
loop_
_entity_poly.entity_id
_entity_poly.type
_entity_poly.pdbx_seq_one_letter_code
_entity_poly.pdbx_strand_id
1 'polypeptide(L)' 'MSRAQMQERCPGSRLVGSARLAGYRLGFTRHSPRWGAGVADVVPDPSSEVWGLLYDVTDMHIAELDAREGHPHHYVR' A
#
# COMPACT_ATOMS: atom_id res chain seq x y z
N MET A 1 3.87 -1.82 -3.93
CA MET A 1 3.98 -0.70 -4.91
C MET A 1 5.44 -0.46 -5.25
N SER A 2 5.78 -0.34 -6.53
CA SER A 2 7.17 -0.03 -6.93
C SER A 2 7.47 1.47 -6.78
N ARG A 3 8.75 1.84 -6.70
CA ARG A 3 9.17 3.25 -6.63
C ARG A 3 8.67 4.07 -7.82
N ALA A 4 8.76 3.51 -9.03
CA ALA A 4 8.31 4.16 -10.25
C ALA A 4 6.79 4.43 -10.21
N GLN A 5 6.02 3.45 -9.76
CA GLN A 5 4.57 3.61 -9.62
C GLN A 5 4.20 4.64 -8.55
N MET A 6 4.92 4.68 -7.43
CA MET A 6 4.69 5.70 -6.40
C MET A 6 5.02 7.11 -6.93
N GLN A 7 6.11 7.26 -7.69
CA GLN A 7 6.48 8.54 -8.30
C GLN A 7 5.48 9.01 -9.36
N GLU A 8 4.92 8.10 -10.15
CA GLU A 8 3.88 8.43 -11.14
C GLU A 8 2.58 8.87 -10.46
N ARG A 9 2.18 8.19 -9.39
CA ARG A 9 0.92 8.42 -8.68
C ARG A 9 0.98 9.60 -7.72
N CYS A 10 2.13 9.83 -7.10
CA CYS A 10 2.36 10.82 -6.08
C CYS A 10 3.70 11.52 -6.36
N PRO A 11 3.77 12.39 -7.37
CA PRO A 11 5.04 12.99 -7.79
C PRO A 11 5.73 13.82 -6.70
N GLY A 12 4.96 14.35 -5.73
CA GLY A 12 5.51 15.03 -4.55
C GLY A 12 5.86 14.13 -3.37
N SER A 13 5.75 12.81 -3.50
CA SER A 13 6.14 11.88 -2.44
C SER A 13 7.66 11.79 -2.31
N ARG A 14 8.14 11.62 -1.08
CA ARG A 14 9.57 11.47 -0.77
C ARG A 14 9.81 10.12 -0.10
N LEU A 15 10.69 9.32 -0.68
CA LEU A 15 11.11 8.07 -0.07
C LEU A 15 11.89 8.38 1.22
N VAL A 16 11.39 7.87 2.35
CA VAL A 16 12.08 7.93 3.65
C VAL A 16 13.06 6.77 3.78
N GLY A 17 12.66 5.57 3.35
CA GLY A 17 13.51 4.38 3.37
C GLY A 17 12.73 3.07 3.39
N SER A 18 13.41 1.96 3.61
CA SER A 18 12.77 0.70 3.96
C SER A 18 12.27 0.77 5.41
N ALA A 19 11.10 0.18 5.65
CA ALA A 19 10.48 0.13 6.97
C ALA A 19 9.87 -1.25 7.24
N ARG A 20 9.76 -1.58 8.52
CA ARG A 20 9.23 -2.83 9.04
C ARG A 20 7.95 -2.57 9.82
N LEU A 21 6.90 -3.31 9.49
CA LEU A 21 5.62 -3.32 10.21
C LEU A 21 5.51 -4.64 10.96
N ALA A 22 5.73 -4.60 12.28
CA ALA A 22 5.62 -5.75 13.16
C ALA A 22 4.15 -6.06 13.52
N GLY A 23 3.83 -7.33 13.74
CA GLY A 23 2.48 -7.77 14.11
C GLY A 23 1.55 -7.96 12.90
N TYR A 24 2.10 -8.03 11.69
CA TYR A 24 1.36 -8.19 10.45
C TYR A 24 2.08 -9.16 9.51
N ARG A 25 1.34 -9.77 8.59
CA ARG A 25 1.87 -10.56 7.48
C ARG A 25 1.29 -10.09 6.15
N LEU A 26 2.02 -10.35 5.07
CA LEU A 26 1.53 -10.13 3.72
C LEU A 26 0.46 -11.20 3.38
N GLY A 27 -0.65 -10.76 2.80
CA GLY A 27 -1.71 -11.62 2.30
C GLY A 27 -2.14 -11.20 0.89
N PHE A 28 -2.86 -12.08 0.20
CA PHE A 28 -3.50 -11.78 -1.08
C PHE A 28 -5.00 -12.08 -0.97
N THR A 29 -5.73 -11.19 -0.29
CA THR A 29 -7.04 -11.48 0.33
C THR A 29 -8.24 -11.11 -0.54
N ARG A 30 -8.05 -10.24 -1.55
CA ARG A 30 -9.11 -9.79 -2.47
C ARG A 30 -8.81 -10.22 -3.89
N HIS A 31 -9.80 -10.75 -4.61
CA HIS A 31 -9.65 -11.07 -6.03
C HIS A 31 -9.75 -9.80 -6.89
N SER A 32 -8.75 -9.56 -7.73
CA SER A 32 -8.79 -8.52 -8.75
C SER A 32 -9.13 -9.11 -10.11
N PRO A 33 -10.27 -8.73 -10.73
CA PRO A 33 -10.55 -9.11 -12.12
C PRO A 33 -9.47 -8.63 -13.10
N ARG A 34 -8.82 -7.48 -12.81
CA ARG A 34 -7.74 -6.94 -13.64
C ARG A 34 -6.49 -7.84 -13.64
N TRP A 35 -6.21 -8.51 -12.52
CA TRP A 35 -5.02 -9.35 -12.36
C TRP A 35 -5.34 -10.86 -12.45
N GLY A 36 -6.61 -11.24 -12.41
CA GLY A 36 -7.05 -12.64 -12.35
C GLY A 36 -6.57 -13.38 -11.10
N ALA A 37 -6.22 -12.65 -10.04
CA ALA A 37 -5.56 -13.18 -8.85
C ALA A 37 -5.83 -12.31 -7.61
N GLY A 38 -5.38 -12.80 -6.45
CA GLY A 38 -5.39 -12.05 -5.21
C GLY A 38 -4.49 -10.81 -5.28
N VAL A 39 -4.94 -9.68 -4.73
CA VAL A 39 -4.13 -8.46 -4.56
C VAL A 39 -3.58 -8.33 -3.15
N ALA A 40 -2.41 -7.71 -3.04
CA ALA A 40 -1.66 -7.57 -1.80
C ALA A 40 -2.48 -6.87 -0.70
N ASP A 41 -2.39 -7.37 0.51
CA ASP A 41 -3.03 -6.85 1.71
C ASP A 41 -2.13 -7.11 2.92
N VAL A 42 -2.35 -6.37 4.01
CA VAL A 42 -1.65 -6.59 5.29
C VAL A 42 -2.65 -7.10 6.33
N VAL A 43 -2.37 -8.27 6.89
CA VAL A 43 -3.29 -8.96 7.81
C VAL A 43 -2.63 -9.07 9.18
N PRO A 44 -3.36 -8.81 10.29
CA PRO A 44 -2.81 -8.98 11.64
C PRO A 44 -2.26 -10.38 11.87
N ASP A 45 -1.04 -10.45 12.40
CA ASP A 45 -0.35 -11.65 12.83
C ASP A 45 0.75 -11.25 13.83
N PRO A 46 0.53 -11.42 15.15
CA PRO A 46 1.45 -10.98 16.20
C PRO A 46 2.87 -11.55 16.10
N SER A 47 3.06 -12.66 15.38
CA SER A 47 4.34 -13.35 15.25
C SER A 47 5.12 -12.99 13.98
N SER A 48 4.53 -12.17 13.12
CA SER A 48 5.05 -11.88 11.78
C SER A 48 5.40 -10.41 11.59
N GLU A 49 6.09 -10.13 10.48
CA GLU A 49 6.40 -8.80 10.02
C GLU A 49 6.27 -8.64 8.50
N VAL A 50 5.98 -7.41 8.08
CA VAL A 50 5.98 -7.02 6.67
C VAL A 50 7.01 -5.92 6.45
N TRP A 51 7.85 -6.08 5.43
CA TRP A 51 8.77 -5.06 4.97
C TRP A 51 8.19 -4.30 3.78
N GLY A 52 8.41 -3.00 3.76
CA GLY A 52 7.95 -2.12 2.70
C GLY A 52 8.82 -0.86 2.57
N LEU A 53 8.37 0.05 1.72
CA LEU A 53 8.96 1.37 1.56
C LEU A 53 8.06 2.40 2.26
N LEU A 54 8.65 3.22 3.13
CA LEU A 54 7.98 4.32 3.79
C LEU A 54 8.16 5.60 2.97
N TYR A 55 7.04 6.26 2.69
CA TYR A 55 7.01 7.53 1.96
C TYR A 55 6.41 8.62 2.85
N ASP A 56 7.03 9.79 2.76
CA ASP A 56 6.42 11.05 3.17
C ASP A 56 5.59 11.57 1.99
N VAL A 57 4.30 11.85 2.22
CA VAL A 57 3.30 12.12 1.17
C VAL A 57 2.46 13.31 1.60
N THR A 58 2.20 14.23 0.67
CA THR A 58 1.35 15.40 0.93
C THR A 58 -0.13 15.00 0.99
N ASP A 59 -0.95 15.78 1.71
CA ASP A 59 -2.40 15.51 1.84
C ASP A 59 -3.13 15.39 0.50
N MET A 60 -2.74 16.21 -0.48
CA MET A 60 -3.27 16.14 -1.84
C MET A 60 -3.02 14.77 -2.48
N HIS A 61 -1.80 14.25 -2.37
CA HIS A 61 -1.45 12.94 -2.94
C HIS A 61 -2.04 11.78 -2.13
N ILE A 62 -2.32 11.96 -0.82
CA ILE A 62 -3.06 10.96 -0.04
C ILE A 62 -4.48 10.79 -0.60
N ALA A 63 -5.18 11.88 -0.94
CA ALA A 63 -6.52 11.79 -1.54
C ALA A 63 -6.49 11.10 -2.92
N GLU A 64 -5.46 11.37 -3.73
CA GLU A 64 -5.25 10.69 -5.00
C GLU A 64 -4.96 9.18 -4.82
N LEU A 65 -4.20 8.80 -3.79
CA LEU A 65 -3.98 7.39 -3.45
C LEU A 65 -5.27 6.69 -3.05
N ASP A 66 -6.06 7.31 -2.17
CA ASP A 66 -7.35 6.76 -1.74
C ASP A 66 -8.25 6.45 -2.94
N ALA A 67 -8.36 7.39 -3.89
CA ALA A 67 -9.15 7.20 -5.11
C ALA A 67 -8.64 6.02 -5.96
N ARG A 68 -7.31 5.82 -6.02
CA ARG A 68 -6.69 4.75 -6.83
C ARG A 68 -6.74 3.38 -6.18
N GLU A 69 -6.61 3.33 -4.87
CA GLU A 69 -6.72 2.09 -4.08
C GLU A 69 -8.20 1.71 -3.86
N GLY A 70 -9.15 2.60 -4.19
CA GLY A 70 -10.58 2.33 -4.11
C GLY A 70 -11.12 2.48 -2.69
N HIS A 71 -10.52 3.37 -1.89
CA HIS A 71 -11.04 3.73 -0.58
C HIS A 71 -12.43 4.37 -0.71
N PRO A 72 -13.41 4.02 0.16
CA PRO A 72 -13.34 3.07 1.27
C PRO A 72 -13.78 1.64 0.94
N HIS A 73 -14.05 1.32 -0.33
CA HIS A 73 -14.69 0.06 -0.73
C HIS A 73 -13.72 -1.13 -0.83
N HIS A 74 -12.49 -0.87 -1.27
CA HIS A 74 -11.47 -1.92 -1.41
C HIS A 74 -10.50 -1.90 -0.24
N TYR A 75 -9.97 -0.73 0.13
CA TYR A 75 -9.04 -0.59 1.26
C TYR A 75 -9.53 0.52 2.19
N VAL A 76 -9.35 0.29 3.49
CA VAL A 76 -9.52 1.31 4.53
C VAL A 76 -8.13 1.79 4.97
N ARG A 77 -8.08 3.02 5.49
CA ARG A 77 -6.84 3.57 6.05
C ARG A 77 -6.49 2.90 7.37
#